data_AF-A0A949ZCB9-F1
#
_entry.id   AF-A0A949ZCB9-F1
#
_cell.length_a   1.000
_cell.length_b   1.000
_cell.length_c   1.000
_cell.angle_alpha   90.00
_cell.angle_beta   90.00
_cell.angle_gamma   90.00
#
_symmetry.space_group_name_H-M   'P 1'
#
loop_
_entity.id
_entity.type
_entity.pdbx_description
1 polymer ?
#
loop_
_entity_poly.entity_id
_entity_poly.type
_entity_poly.pdbx_seq_one_letter_code
_entity_poly.pdbx_strand_id
1 'polypeptide(L)'
;DAMPVGSFPPNGFGLYDMSGNVWIWTSDWYQAGYYKTLATTGKVAVNPKGPPFSFDPKEPSVPKRVLRGGSFLCTDQFCSRYEVGGRGQEEPSSAANHIGFRLAAD
;
A
#
# COMPACT_ATOMS: atom_id res chain seq x y z
N ASP A 1 5.97 4.62 -18.28
CA ASP A 1 6.02 5.80 -17.40
C ASP A 1 4.68 6.08 -16.78
N ALA A 2 4.67 6.91 -15.73
CA ALA A 2 3.44 7.34 -15.08
C ALA A 2 2.58 8.19 -16.03
N MET A 3 1.27 8.07 -15.88
CA MET A 3 0.29 8.89 -16.60
C MET A 3 -0.15 10.07 -15.72
N PRO A 4 -0.60 11.19 -16.32
CA PRO A 4 -1.23 12.27 -15.57
C PRO A 4 -2.34 11.72 -14.65
N VAL A 5 -2.43 12.23 -13.44
CA VAL A 5 -3.46 11.80 -12.49
C VAL A 5 -4.84 12.07 -13.10
N GLY A 6 -5.73 11.09 -13.03
CA GLY A 6 -7.08 11.18 -13.58
C GLY A 6 -7.17 10.90 -15.09
N SER A 7 -6.15 10.30 -15.70
CA SER A 7 -6.23 9.84 -17.10
C SER A 7 -7.31 8.77 -17.33
N PHE A 8 -7.70 8.06 -16.28
CA PHE A 8 -8.73 7.02 -16.30
C PHE A 8 -9.95 7.41 -15.47
N PRO A 9 -11.11 6.74 -15.67
CA PRO A 9 -12.31 7.03 -14.89
C PRO A 9 -12.11 6.85 -13.37
N PRO A 10 -12.79 7.64 -12.54
CA PRO A 10 -12.76 7.44 -11.10
C PRO A 10 -13.55 6.19 -10.70
N ASN A 11 -13.28 5.65 -9.51
CA ASN A 11 -14.14 4.65 -8.89
C ASN A 11 -15.44 5.28 -8.32
N GLY A 12 -16.33 4.47 -7.73
CA GLY A 12 -17.60 4.93 -7.16
C GLY A 12 -17.51 5.94 -6.01
N PHE A 13 -16.30 6.21 -5.50
CA PHE A 13 -16.03 7.25 -4.50
C PHE A 13 -15.40 8.52 -5.09
N GLY A 14 -15.29 8.62 -6.41
CA GLY A 14 -14.61 9.76 -7.07
C GLY A 14 -13.08 9.69 -7.00
N LEU A 15 -12.50 8.55 -6.59
CA LEU A 15 -11.05 8.39 -6.48
C LEU A 15 -10.45 7.90 -7.80
N TYR A 16 -9.44 8.60 -8.26
CA TYR A 16 -8.66 8.26 -9.46
C TYR A 16 -7.42 7.44 -9.11
N ASP A 17 -6.98 6.60 -10.05
CA ASP A 17 -5.69 5.89 -10.04
C ASP A 17 -5.42 5.15 -8.71
N MET A 18 -6.45 4.48 -8.17
CA MET A 18 -6.32 3.65 -6.97
C MET A 18 -5.67 2.27 -7.28
N SER A 19 -5.58 1.93 -8.56
CA SER A 19 -5.01 0.70 -9.10
C SER A 19 -4.12 1.07 -10.30
N GLY A 20 -2.83 0.73 -10.22
CA GLY A 20 -1.82 1.12 -11.20
C GLY A 20 -1.31 2.56 -11.03
N ASN A 21 -0.78 3.12 -12.12
CA ASN A 21 -0.02 4.36 -12.17
C ASN A 21 1.22 4.34 -11.25
N VAL A 22 1.11 4.67 -9.97
CA VAL A 22 2.22 4.60 -9.01
C VAL A 22 1.78 3.94 -7.72
N TRP A 23 2.71 3.28 -7.04
CA TRP A 23 2.51 2.83 -5.68
C TRP A 23 2.24 4.03 -4.78
N ILE A 24 1.38 3.84 -3.79
CA ILE A 24 0.96 4.93 -2.89
C ILE A 24 1.39 4.58 -1.47
N TRP A 25 2.22 5.44 -0.88
CA TRP A 25 2.55 5.39 0.55
C TRP A 25 1.32 5.50 1.42
N THR A 26 1.33 4.75 2.52
CA THR A 26 0.35 4.88 3.61
C THR A 26 1.07 5.11 4.93
N SER A 27 0.35 5.62 5.93
CA SER A 27 0.92 5.91 7.25
C SER A 27 1.39 4.66 7.99
N ASP A 28 0.87 3.49 7.68
CA ASP A 28 1.02 2.27 8.48
C ASP A 28 2.43 1.67 8.37
N TRP A 29 2.96 1.18 9.49
CA TRP A 29 4.10 0.27 9.46
C TRP A 29 3.71 -1.07 8.83
N TYR A 30 4.62 -1.68 8.10
CA TYR A 30 4.38 -2.99 7.52
C TYR A 30 4.68 -4.11 8.52
N GLN A 31 3.71 -4.98 8.77
CA GLN A 31 3.97 -6.32 9.31
C GLN A 31 3.23 -7.36 8.47
N ALA A 32 3.95 -8.40 8.04
CA ALA A 32 3.39 -9.44 7.18
C ALA A 32 2.13 -10.10 7.79
N GLY A 33 2.14 -10.35 9.10
CA GLY A 33 1.06 -11.00 9.84
C GLY A 33 0.02 -10.06 10.45
N TYR A 34 0.07 -8.74 10.24
CA TYR A 34 -0.73 -7.78 11.01
C TYR A 34 -2.23 -8.09 10.99
N TYR A 35 -2.80 -8.40 9.82
CA TYR A 35 -4.24 -8.68 9.71
C TYR A 35 -4.63 -9.96 10.46
N LYS A 36 -3.76 -10.98 10.49
CA LYS A 36 -3.98 -12.19 11.28
C LYS A 36 -3.99 -11.86 12.77
N THR A 37 -3.02 -11.09 13.24
CA THR A 37 -2.96 -10.61 14.64
C THR A 37 -4.15 -9.74 15.00
N LEU A 38 -4.61 -8.88 14.10
CA LEU A 38 -5.78 -8.04 14.34
C LEU A 38 -7.06 -8.90 14.47
N ALA A 39 -7.19 -9.93 13.61
CA ALA A 39 -8.31 -10.86 13.64
C ALA A 39 -8.37 -11.72 14.92
N THR A 40 -7.24 -12.03 15.58
CA THR A 40 -7.27 -12.82 16.83
C THR A 40 -7.97 -12.12 17.98
N THR A 41 -8.21 -10.81 17.90
CA THR A 41 -8.99 -10.08 18.90
C THR A 41 -10.47 -10.49 18.92
N GLY A 42 -10.96 -11.14 17.86
CA GLY A 42 -12.37 -11.53 17.70
C GLY A 42 -13.33 -10.34 17.58
N LYS A 43 -12.81 -9.12 17.41
CA LYS A 43 -13.59 -7.88 17.32
C LYS A 43 -13.39 -7.22 15.96
N VAL A 44 -14.41 -6.48 15.52
CA VAL A 44 -14.28 -5.58 14.37
C VAL A 44 -13.28 -4.48 14.73
N ALA A 45 -12.26 -4.29 13.90
CA ALA A 45 -11.30 -3.22 14.07
C ALA A 45 -11.93 -1.86 13.73
N VAL A 46 -11.80 -0.89 14.63
CA VAL A 46 -12.30 0.48 14.43
C VAL A 46 -11.09 1.39 14.26
N ASN A 47 -10.97 2.04 13.10
CA ASN A 47 -9.87 2.94 12.74
C ASN A 47 -8.46 2.40 13.08
N PRO A 48 -8.09 1.17 12.63
CA PRO A 48 -6.77 0.62 12.91
C PRO A 48 -5.68 1.53 12.33
N LYS A 49 -4.61 1.77 13.10
CA LYS A 49 -3.48 2.64 12.75
C LYS A 49 -2.21 1.87 12.34
N GLY A 50 -2.37 0.58 12.04
CA GLY A 50 -1.26 -0.33 11.79
C GLY A 50 -0.59 -0.85 13.07
N PRO A 51 0.45 -1.68 12.93
CA PRO A 51 1.26 -2.14 14.05
C PRO A 51 2.18 -1.02 14.57
N PRO A 52 2.61 -1.09 15.84
CA PRO A 52 3.48 -0.06 16.43
C PRO A 52 4.91 -0.03 15.84
N PHE A 53 5.35 -1.11 15.18
CA PHE A 53 6.66 -1.22 14.54
C PHE A 53 6.60 -2.12 13.30
N SER A 54 7.59 -1.99 12.42
CA SER A 54 7.72 -2.82 11.20
C SER A 54 8.28 -4.20 11.50
N PHE A 55 7.83 -5.22 10.75
CA PHE A 55 8.45 -6.55 10.70
C PHE A 55 8.15 -7.24 9.36
N ASP A 56 9.16 -7.30 8.50
CA ASP A 56 9.17 -8.13 7.29
C ASP A 56 10.10 -9.33 7.53
N PRO A 57 9.59 -10.58 7.56
CA PRO A 57 10.44 -11.76 7.76
C PRO A 57 11.58 -11.90 6.75
N LYS A 58 11.44 -11.30 5.56
CA LYS A 58 12.48 -11.33 4.52
C LYS A 58 13.64 -10.38 4.82
N GLU A 59 13.37 -9.27 5.51
CA GLU A 59 14.34 -8.24 5.85
C GLU A 59 14.07 -7.69 7.26
N PRO A 60 14.31 -8.48 8.33
CA PRO A 60 13.83 -8.15 9.68
C PRO A 60 14.44 -6.89 10.29
N SER A 61 15.62 -6.48 9.82
CA SER A 61 16.34 -5.30 10.29
C SER A 61 15.97 -4.01 9.56
N VAL A 62 15.16 -4.09 8.49
CA VAL A 62 14.80 -2.93 7.67
C VAL A 62 13.37 -2.48 8.03
N PRO A 63 13.17 -1.28 8.58
CA PRO A 63 11.84 -0.76 8.84
C PRO A 63 11.16 -0.40 7.52
N LYS A 64 9.92 -0.87 7.32
CA LYS A 64 9.16 -0.66 6.08
C LYS A 64 7.77 -0.11 6.35
N ARG A 65 7.31 0.81 5.53
CA ARG A 65 5.92 1.30 5.53
C ARG A 65 5.12 0.60 4.45
N VAL A 66 3.80 0.60 4.60
CA VAL A 66 2.88 -0.06 3.67
C VAL A 66 2.72 0.75 2.38
N LEU A 67 2.82 0.05 1.24
CA LEU A 67 2.46 0.55 -0.09
C LEU A 67 1.19 -0.11 -0.61
N ARG A 68 0.37 0.64 -1.36
CA ARG A 68 -0.89 0.18 -1.96
C ARG A 68 -1.01 0.59 -3.43
N GLY A 69 -1.86 -0.12 -4.17
CA GLY A 69 -2.31 0.27 -5.52
C GLY A 69 -1.52 -0.31 -6.68
N GLY A 70 -0.29 -0.81 -6.49
CA GLY A 70 0.56 -1.21 -7.61
C GLY A 70 1.08 -0.01 -8.40
N SER A 71 1.74 -0.24 -9.53
CA SER A 71 2.27 0.83 -10.39
C SER A 71 2.18 0.47 -11.87
N PHE A 72 2.61 1.36 -12.75
CA PHE A 72 2.75 1.11 -14.20
C PHE A 72 3.71 -0.04 -14.55
N LEU A 73 4.48 -0.55 -13.58
CA LEU A 73 5.33 -1.73 -13.76
C LEU A 73 4.62 -3.05 -13.47
N CYS A 74 3.43 -3.05 -12.87
CA CYS A 74 2.79 -4.29 -12.44
C CYS A 74 2.05 -5.00 -13.58
N THR A 75 2.23 -6.33 -13.66
CA THR A 75 1.58 -7.21 -14.64
C THR A 75 1.14 -8.51 -13.98
N ASP A 76 0.21 -9.22 -14.59
CA ASP A 76 -0.27 -10.54 -14.16
C ASP A 76 0.84 -11.60 -14.03
N GLN A 77 1.95 -11.46 -14.75
CA GLN A 77 3.06 -12.41 -14.72
C GLN A 77 3.93 -12.33 -13.47
N PHE A 78 4.12 -11.16 -12.87
CA PHE A 78 5.08 -10.98 -11.76
C PHE A 78 4.63 -10.03 -10.64
N CYS A 79 3.63 -9.17 -10.88
CA CYS A 79 3.06 -8.29 -9.87
C CYS A 79 1.56 -8.09 -10.11
N SER A 80 0.71 -8.88 -9.47
CA SER A 80 -0.74 -8.66 -9.45
C SER A 80 -1.19 -7.63 -8.40
N ARG A 81 -0.27 -6.87 -7.79
CA ARG A 81 -0.59 -5.98 -6.66
C ARG A 81 -1.30 -4.67 -7.05
N TYR A 82 -1.65 -4.52 -8.33
CA TYR A 82 -2.65 -3.55 -8.76
C TYR A 82 -4.07 -3.93 -8.28
N GLU A 83 -4.29 -5.20 -7.92
CA GLU A 83 -5.55 -5.67 -7.36
C GLU A 83 -5.87 -5.03 -6.00
N VAL A 84 -7.16 -4.73 -5.80
CA VAL A 84 -7.65 -4.24 -4.51
C VAL A 84 -7.43 -5.32 -3.46
N GLY A 85 -6.73 -4.96 -2.38
CA GLY A 85 -6.29 -5.88 -1.33
C GLY A 85 -4.80 -6.16 -1.38
N GLY A 86 -4.18 -6.02 -2.55
CA GLY A 86 -2.74 -6.06 -2.75
C GLY A 86 -1.99 -5.12 -1.81
N ARG A 87 -0.86 -5.57 -1.28
CA ARG A 87 0.00 -4.80 -0.39
C ARG A 87 1.46 -4.97 -0.78
N GLY A 88 2.15 -3.86 -0.90
CA GLY A 88 3.60 -3.79 -0.96
C GLY A 88 4.16 -3.19 0.33
N GLN A 89 5.47 -3.09 0.36
CA GLN A 89 6.22 -2.55 1.48
C GLN A 89 7.56 -2.04 0.96
N GLU A 90 8.05 -0.96 1.55
CA GLU A 90 9.32 -0.37 1.17
C GLU A 90 9.91 0.42 2.33
N GLU A 91 11.23 0.58 2.37
CA GLU A 91 11.89 1.41 3.37
C GLU A 91 11.51 2.90 3.18
N PRO A 92 11.17 3.65 4.25
CA PRO A 92 10.76 5.06 4.12
C PRO A 92 11.79 5.99 3.46
N SER A 93 13.07 5.64 3.54
CA SER A 93 14.17 6.39 2.93
C SER A 93 14.36 6.08 1.44
N SER A 94 13.75 4.99 0.96
CA SER A 94 13.87 4.53 -0.42
C SER A 94 13.04 5.40 -1.35
N ALA A 95 13.63 5.73 -2.51
CA ALA A 95 12.98 6.49 -3.56
C ALA A 95 12.99 5.67 -4.85
N ALA A 96 11.84 5.60 -5.50
CA ALA A 96 11.71 4.98 -6.80
C ALA A 96 10.72 5.76 -7.67
N ASN A 97 10.97 5.78 -8.98
CA ASN A 97 10.18 6.52 -9.98
C ASN A 97 8.72 6.03 -10.15
N HIS A 98 8.33 4.97 -9.47
CA HIS A 98 7.03 4.33 -9.54
C HIS A 98 6.33 4.30 -8.16
N ILE A 99 6.81 5.10 -7.21
CA ILE A 99 6.24 5.29 -5.87
C ILE A 99 5.93 6.78 -5.68
N GLY A 100 4.73 7.07 -5.21
CA GLY A 100 4.24 8.39 -4.84
C GLY A 100 3.35 8.33 -3.59
N PHE A 101 2.51 9.33 -3.39
CA PHE A 101 1.58 9.39 -2.26
C PHE A 101 0.34 10.23 -2.60
N ARG A 102 -0.69 10.11 -1.78
CA ARG A 102 -1.83 11.04 -1.72
C ARG A 102 -2.15 11.35 -0.27
N LEU A 103 -2.76 12.50 -0.03
CA LEU A 103 -3.09 12.96 1.31
C LEU A 103 -4.52 12.55 1.69
N ALA A 104 -4.74 12.49 3.00
CA ALA A 104 -6.05 12.37 3.62
C ALA A 104 -6.12 13.38 4.78
N ALA A 105 -7.33 13.80 5.12
CA ALA A 105 -7.62 14.69 6.24
C ALA A 105 -8.90 14.22 6.94
N ASP A 106 -9.00 14.54 8.24
CA ASP A 106 -10.19 14.29 9.07
C ASP A 106 -11.25 15.37 8.90
#